data_AF-A0AAU7GVN1-F1
#
_entry.id   AF-A0AAU7GVN1-F1
#
_cell.length_a   1.000
_cell.length_b   1.000
_cell.length_c   1.000
_cell.angle_alpha   90.00
_cell.angle_beta   90.00
_cell.angle_gamma   90.00
#
_symmetry.space_group_name_H-M   'P 1'
#
loop_
_entity.id
_entity.type
_entity.pdbx_description
1 polymer ?
#
loop_
_entity_poly.entity_id
_entity_poly.type
_entity_poly.pdbx_seq_one_letter_code
_entity_poly.pdbx_strand_id
1 'polypeptide(L)'
;MSEVKRLEWEACDAHNCHCDIVESKDGDMVNYEDYVALEKKLTDMAVQLANAESKCRELASENAGLNDKMNKLATWPGIEFYSSAWEFCNLDGNDALEFMCDVKTPSTDAFLAEVRAQGVEMFGEHVKEYNHSAGWQSKHFAAQLRKGGEA
;
A
#
# COMPACT_ATOMS: atom_id res chain seq x y z
N MET A 1 -12.21 13.20 11.10
CA MET A 1 -13.54 12.86 10.57
C MET A 1 -14.27 14.17 10.34
N SER A 2 -14.75 14.47 9.12
CA SER A 2 -15.63 15.62 8.94
C SER A 2 -16.93 15.30 9.67
N GLU A 3 -17.28 16.13 10.66
CA GLU A 3 -18.50 15.97 11.44
C GLU A 3 -19.69 16.16 10.50
N VAL A 4 -20.49 15.10 10.30
CA VAL A 4 -21.68 15.14 9.44
C VAL A 4 -22.71 16.00 10.15
N LYS A 5 -23.11 17.11 9.52
CA LYS A 5 -24.12 18.00 10.08
C LYS A 5 -25.49 17.36 9.98
N ARG A 6 -26.18 17.28 11.12
CA ARG A 6 -27.56 16.81 11.22
C ARG A 6 -28.49 18.01 11.22
N LEU A 7 -29.57 17.89 10.46
CA LEU A 7 -30.49 18.97 10.14
C LEU A 7 -31.93 18.55 10.48
N GLU A 8 -32.73 19.49 10.97
CA GLU A 8 -34.16 19.29 11.22
C GLU A 8 -34.97 20.46 10.66
N TRP A 9 -36.27 20.22 10.44
CA TRP A 9 -37.19 21.28 10.07
C TRP A 9 -37.65 22.03 11.33
N GLU A 10 -37.49 23.35 11.33
CA GLU A 10 -38.07 24.20 12.36
C GLU A 10 -39.52 24.55 12.00
N ALA A 11 -40.45 24.22 12.91
CA ALA A 11 -41.87 24.54 12.76
C ALA A 11 -42.14 25.97 13.25
N CYS A 12 -42.86 26.76 12.45
CA CYS A 12 -43.28 28.10 12.80
C CYS A 12 -44.77 28.15 13.13
N ASP A 13 -45.09 28.42 14.39
CA ASP A 13 -46.46 28.52 14.89
C ASP A 13 -47.25 29.68 14.25
N ALA A 14 -46.57 30.72 13.76
CA ALA A 14 -47.21 31.90 13.16
C ALA A 14 -47.92 31.59 11.84
N HIS A 15 -47.47 30.58 11.10
CA HIS A 15 -48.04 30.19 9.80
C HIS A 15 -48.37 28.70 9.69
N ASN A 16 -48.23 27.92 10.78
CA ASN A 16 -48.43 26.48 10.79
C ASN A 16 -47.68 25.75 9.65
N CYS A 17 -46.41 26.10 9.46
CA CYS A 17 -45.55 25.64 8.36
C CYS A 17 -44.15 25.31 8.87
N HIS A 18 -43.43 24.42 8.19
CA HIS A 18 -42.00 24.19 8.39
C HIS A 18 -41.23 25.14 7.48
N CYS A 19 -40.69 26.23 8.05
CA CYS A 19 -40.18 27.35 7.25
C CYS A 19 -38.67 27.30 7.04
N ASP A 20 -37.91 26.69 7.95
CA ASP A 20 -36.44 26.71 7.92
C ASP A 20 -35.84 25.34 8.26
N ILE A 21 -34.64 25.09 7.75
CA ILE A 21 -33.82 23.91 8.07
C ILE A 21 -32.69 24.38 8.98
N VAL A 22 -32.61 23.82 10.19
CA VAL A 22 -31.63 24.20 11.22
C VAL A 22 -30.74 23.03 11.60
N GLU A 23 -29.54 23.32 12.10
CA GLU A 23 -28.63 22.30 12.64
C GLU A 23 -29.14 21.81 14.01
N SER A 24 -29.30 20.50 14.14
CA SER A 24 -29.75 19.85 15.36
C SER A 24 -28.99 18.56 15.59
N LYS A 25 -28.60 18.31 16.84
CA LYS A 25 -27.88 17.07 17.21
C LYS A 25 -28.70 15.82 16.94
N ASP A 26 -30.03 15.96 16.98
CA ASP A 26 -30.98 14.87 16.80
C ASP A 26 -31.66 14.90 15.42
N GLY A 27 -31.29 15.84 14.55
CA GLY A 27 -31.97 16.07 13.27
C GLY A 27 -31.94 14.90 12.29
N ASP A 28 -33.06 14.67 11.62
CA ASP A 28 -33.27 13.50 10.75
C ASP A 28 -32.73 13.66 9.33
N MET A 29 -32.27 14.85 8.96
CA MET A 29 -31.76 15.15 7.62
C MET A 29 -30.25 15.38 7.65
N VAL A 30 -29.60 15.12 6.52
CA VAL A 30 -28.19 15.37 6.27
C VAL A 30 -28.08 15.94 4.86
N ASN A 31 -27.11 16.82 4.62
CA ASN A 31 -26.85 17.32 3.27
C ASN A 31 -26.42 16.19 2.34
N TYR A 32 -26.99 16.16 1.15
CA TYR A 32 -26.64 15.16 0.15
C TYR A 32 -25.15 15.18 -0.22
N GLU A 33 -24.53 16.36 -0.24
CA GLU A 33 -23.10 16.53 -0.52
C GLU A 33 -22.21 15.83 0.52
N ASP A 34 -22.59 15.84 1.80
CA ASP A 34 -21.87 15.16 2.87
C ASP A 34 -21.95 13.63 2.71
N TYR A 35 -23.12 13.13 2.29
CA TYR A 35 -23.30 11.72 1.98
C TYR A 35 -22.45 11.29 0.79
N VAL A 36 -22.47 12.04 -0.31
CA VAL A 36 -21.65 11.75 -1.50
C VAL A 36 -20.15 11.80 -1.16
N ALA A 37 -19.72 12.76 -0.34
CA ALA A 37 -18.33 12.85 0.10
C ALA A 37 -17.93 11.66 0.99
N LEU A 38 -18.84 11.16 1.83
CA LEU A 38 -18.61 9.97 2.65
C LEU A 38 -18.55 8.69 1.79
N GLU A 39 -19.48 8.52 0.85
CA GLU A 39 -19.50 7.40 -0.08
C GLU A 39 -18.21 7.34 -0.91
N LYS A 40 -17.72 8.50 -1.37
CA LYS A 40 -16.42 8.60 -2.04
C LYS A 40 -15.26 8.17 -1.14
N LYS A 41 -15.22 8.62 0.12
CA LYS A 41 -14.18 8.20 1.07
C LYS A 41 -14.23 6.70 1.34
N LEU A 42 -15.43 6.12 1.49
CA LEU A 42 -15.60 4.68 1.71
C LEU A 42 -15.10 3.87 0.50
N THR A 43 -15.42 4.30 -0.71
CA THR A 43 -14.94 3.65 -1.94
C THR A 43 -13.42 3.79 -2.12
N ASP A 44 -12.85 4.96 -1.87
CA ASP A 44 -11.39 5.18 -1.90
C ASP A 44 -10.67 4.29 -0.87
N MET A 45 -11.18 4.21 0.37
CA MET A 45 -10.62 3.34 1.41
C MET A 45 -10.74 1.85 1.07
N ALA A 46 -11.87 1.43 0.49
CA ALA A 46 -12.06 0.05 0.06
C ALA A 46 -11.05 -0.36 -1.02
N VAL A 47 -10.76 0.53 -1.99
CA VAL A 47 -9.74 0.31 -3.01
C VAL A 47 -8.34 0.26 -2.40
N GLN A 48 -8.02 1.16 -1.46
CA GLN A 48 -6.73 1.15 -0.76
C GLN A 48 -6.52 -0.14 0.03
N LEU A 49 -7.55 -0.61 0.74
CA LEU A 49 -7.50 -1.86 1.50
C LEU A 49 -7.29 -3.07 0.59
N ALA A 50 -8.06 -3.18 -0.50
CA ALA A 50 -7.91 -4.26 -1.47
C ALA A 50 -6.50 -4.30 -2.09
N ASN A 51 -5.93 -3.13 -2.41
CA ASN A 51 -4.57 -3.02 -2.93
C ASN A 51 -3.51 -3.44 -1.89
N ALA A 52 -3.67 -3.01 -0.63
CA ALA A 52 -2.77 -3.38 0.45
C ALA A 52 -2.81 -4.89 0.72
N GLU A 53 -4.01 -5.49 0.77
CA GLU A 53 -4.17 -6.92 0.93
C GLU A 53 -3.55 -7.72 -0.22
N SER A 54 -3.68 -7.25 -1.46
CA SER A 54 -3.03 -7.92 -2.61
C SER A 54 -1.51 -7.93 -2.46
N LYS A 55 -0.91 -6.79 -2.13
CA LYS A 55 0.54 -6.68 -1.89
C LYS A 55 1.00 -7.56 -0.73
N CYS A 56 0.23 -7.62 0.36
CA CYS A 56 0.53 -8.50 1.49
C CYS A 56 0.48 -9.98 1.10
N ARG A 57 -0.49 -10.39 0.26
CA ARG A 57 -0.56 -11.78 -0.25
C ARG A 57 0.64 -12.12 -1.12
N GLU A 58 1.07 -11.23 -1.99
CA GLU A 58 2.25 -11.41 -2.84
C GLU A 58 3.53 -11.55 -2.01
N LEU A 59 3.77 -10.65 -1.05
CA LEU A 59 4.91 -10.72 -0.13
C LEU A 59 4.89 -11.98 0.75
N ALA A 60 3.71 -12.41 1.22
CA ALA A 60 3.58 -13.65 1.96
C ALA A 60 3.92 -14.88 1.09
N SER A 61 3.48 -14.90 -0.17
CA SER A 61 3.82 -15.97 -1.12
C SER A 61 5.32 -16.01 -1.40
N GLU A 62 5.95 -14.86 -1.62
CA GLU A 62 7.40 -14.75 -1.82
C GLU A 62 8.18 -15.24 -0.58
N ASN A 63 7.79 -14.80 0.62
CA ASN A 63 8.40 -15.27 1.87
C ASN A 63 8.25 -16.78 2.09
N ALA A 64 7.08 -17.36 1.76
CA ALA A 64 6.89 -18.80 1.82
C ALA A 64 7.83 -19.55 0.87
N GLY A 65 8.03 -19.02 -0.35
CA GLY A 65 8.98 -19.55 -1.33
C GLY A 65 10.43 -19.45 -0.86
N LEU A 66 10.83 -18.33 -0.26
CA LEU A 66 12.15 -18.17 0.34
C LEU A 66 12.38 -19.16 1.49
N ASN A 67 11.37 -19.38 2.32
CA ASN A 67 11.45 -20.32 3.44
C ASN A 67 11.56 -21.78 2.94
N ASP A 68 10.79 -22.17 1.92
CA ASP A 68 10.92 -23.48 1.27
C ASP A 68 12.33 -23.69 0.69
N LYS A 69 12.86 -22.65 0.03
CA LYS A 69 14.22 -22.64 -0.49
C LYS A 69 15.27 -22.82 0.61
N MET A 70 15.10 -22.12 1.73
CA MET A 70 15.97 -22.25 2.91
C MET A 70 15.91 -23.65 3.51
N ASN A 71 14.72 -24.24 3.63
CA ASN A 71 14.55 -25.60 4.15
C ASN A 71 15.25 -26.64 3.26
N LYS A 72 15.15 -26.50 1.93
CA LYS A 72 15.86 -27.37 0.98
C LYS A 72 17.38 -27.28 1.14
N LEU A 73 17.91 -26.08 1.33
CA LEU A 73 19.33 -25.85 1.61
C LEU A 73 19.76 -26.49 2.93
N ALA A 74 18.98 -26.33 4.00
CA ALA A 74 19.30 -26.88 5.31
C ALA A 74 19.45 -28.42 5.30
N THR A 75 18.72 -29.11 4.42
CA THR A 75 18.81 -30.57 4.24
C THR A 75 19.71 -31.00 3.08
N TRP A 76 20.42 -30.06 2.45
CA TRP A 76 21.21 -30.35 1.25
C TRP A 76 22.40 -31.27 1.60
N PRO A 77 22.56 -32.43 0.93
CA PRO A 77 23.59 -33.42 1.28
C PRO A 77 25.03 -32.90 1.30
N GLY A 78 25.31 -31.81 0.58
CA GLY A 78 26.62 -31.14 0.51
C GLY A 78 26.87 -30.00 1.52
N ILE A 79 25.87 -29.57 2.32
CA ILE A 79 26.04 -28.41 3.20
C ILE A 79 26.88 -28.73 4.46
N GLU A 80 26.87 -29.99 4.92
CA GLU A 80 27.71 -30.47 6.03
C GLU A 80 29.21 -30.61 5.66
N PHE A 81 29.57 -30.48 4.38
CA PHE A 81 30.93 -30.75 3.87
C PHE A 81 31.81 -29.51 3.68
N TYR A 82 31.37 -28.32 4.12
CA TYR A 82 32.16 -27.08 4.00
C TYR A 82 33.44 -27.06 4.84
N SER A 83 33.74 -28.08 5.66
CA SER A 83 35.02 -28.15 6.40
C SER A 83 36.07 -29.10 5.82
N SER A 84 35.75 -30.00 4.88
CA SER A 84 36.80 -30.85 4.29
C SER A 84 36.39 -31.50 2.98
N ALA A 85 37.00 -31.01 1.91
CA ALA A 85 37.20 -31.66 0.62
C ALA A 85 36.09 -31.52 -0.43
N TRP A 86 36.29 -30.48 -1.24
CA TRP A 86 35.75 -30.23 -2.58
C TRP A 86 35.87 -31.41 -3.58
N GLU A 87 36.51 -32.52 -3.20
CA GLU A 87 36.79 -33.66 -4.08
C GLU A 87 36.24 -35.00 -3.58
N PHE A 88 35.62 -35.08 -2.39
CA PHE A 88 35.34 -36.39 -1.78
C PHE A 88 33.99 -37.04 -2.08
N CYS A 89 33.03 -36.33 -2.69
CA CYS A 89 31.67 -36.89 -2.81
C CYS A 89 31.07 -36.97 -4.22
N ASN A 90 31.71 -36.50 -5.31
CA ASN A 90 31.00 -36.35 -6.59
C ASN A 90 29.64 -35.61 -6.44
N LEU A 91 29.50 -34.77 -5.41
CA LEU A 91 28.27 -34.06 -5.09
C LEU A 91 28.46 -32.58 -5.43
N ASP A 92 27.67 -32.17 -6.41
CA ASP A 92 26.88 -30.97 -6.55
C ASP A 92 27.01 -29.80 -5.52
N GLY A 93 28.24 -29.37 -5.20
CA GLY A 93 28.46 -28.10 -4.49
C GLY A 93 28.20 -26.88 -5.37
N ASN A 94 28.30 -27.04 -6.69
CA ASN A 94 28.07 -25.97 -7.65
C ASN A 94 26.58 -25.68 -7.86
N ASP A 95 25.70 -26.69 -7.96
CA ASP A 95 24.26 -26.44 -8.12
C ASP A 95 23.64 -26.01 -6.78
N ALA A 96 24.24 -26.37 -5.63
CA ALA A 96 23.90 -25.77 -4.33
C ALA A 96 24.20 -24.25 -4.31
N LEU A 97 25.36 -23.85 -4.84
CA LEU A 97 25.74 -22.44 -4.95
C LEU A 97 24.86 -21.69 -5.96
N GLU A 98 24.59 -22.29 -7.12
CA GLU A 98 23.67 -21.74 -8.11
C GLU A 98 22.27 -21.57 -7.53
N PHE A 99 21.78 -22.59 -6.81
CA PHE A 99 20.52 -22.52 -6.09
C PHE A 99 20.52 -21.38 -5.06
N MET A 100 21.58 -21.20 -4.28
CA MET A 100 21.68 -20.06 -3.34
C MET A 100 21.71 -18.69 -4.05
N CYS A 101 22.42 -18.58 -5.17
CA CYS A 101 22.60 -17.33 -5.88
C CYS A 101 21.38 -16.94 -6.74
N ASP A 102 20.56 -17.90 -7.16
CA ASP A 102 19.32 -17.64 -7.93
C ASP A 102 18.14 -17.25 -7.02
N VAL A 103 18.33 -16.25 -6.17
CA VAL A 103 17.26 -15.69 -5.33
C VAL A 103 16.82 -14.36 -5.92
N LYS A 104 15.54 -14.27 -6.30
CA LYS A 104 14.87 -13.04 -6.73
C LYS A 104 13.70 -12.75 -5.81
N THR A 105 13.49 -11.46 -5.53
CA THR A 105 12.43 -10.98 -4.63
C THR A 105 11.60 -9.89 -5.32
N PRO A 106 10.97 -10.19 -6.46
CA PRO A 106 10.28 -9.19 -7.28
C PRO A 106 9.13 -8.48 -6.55
N SER A 107 8.44 -9.18 -5.63
CA SER A 107 7.35 -8.61 -4.84
C SER A 107 7.89 -7.62 -3.81
N THR A 108 9.01 -7.96 -3.17
CA THR A 108 9.74 -7.04 -2.29
C THR A 108 10.26 -5.83 -3.06
N ASP A 109 10.83 -6.03 -4.26
CA ASP A 109 11.32 -4.93 -5.10
C ASP A 109 10.19 -3.97 -5.50
N ALA A 110 9.04 -4.51 -5.91
CA ALA A 110 7.85 -3.74 -6.23
C ALA A 110 7.28 -3.00 -5.01
N PHE A 111 7.28 -3.64 -3.84
CA PHE A 111 6.88 -3.02 -2.58
C PHE A 111 7.78 -1.83 -2.22
N LEU A 112 9.11 -2.01 -2.30
CA LEU A 112 10.06 -0.93 -2.02
C LEU A 112 9.96 0.22 -3.03
N ALA A 113 9.73 -0.10 -4.31
CA ALA A 113 9.48 0.90 -5.34
C ALA A 113 8.24 1.75 -5.04
N GLU A 114 7.14 1.12 -4.59
CA GLU A 114 5.94 1.83 -4.15
C GLU A 114 6.20 2.71 -2.92
N VAL A 115 6.89 2.20 -1.89
CA VAL A 115 7.20 2.98 -0.69
C VAL A 115 8.04 4.21 -1.03
N ARG A 116 9.04 4.06 -1.91
CA ARG A 116 9.82 5.20 -2.41
C ARG A 116 8.95 6.19 -3.18
N ALA A 117 8.06 5.71 -4.05
CA ALA A 117 7.13 6.55 -4.81
C ALA A 117 6.20 7.36 -3.89
N GLN A 118 5.65 6.73 -2.86
CA GLN A 118 4.82 7.40 -1.84
C GLN A 118 5.61 8.46 -1.07
N GLY A 119 6.87 8.16 -0.69
CA GLY A 119 7.77 9.13 -0.06
C GLY A 119 7.99 10.37 -0.92
N VAL A 120 8.22 10.18 -2.22
CA VAL A 120 8.38 11.27 -3.20
C VAL A 120 7.10 12.10 -3.34
N GLU A 121 5.93 11.45 -3.41
CA GLU A 121 4.63 12.14 -3.51
C GLU A 121 4.36 12.96 -2.25
N MET A 122 4.57 12.40 -1.06
CA MET A 122 4.42 13.14 0.20
C MET A 122 5.35 14.35 0.28
N PHE A 123 6.62 14.18 -0.13
CA PHE A 123 7.57 15.28 -0.17
C PHE A 123 7.13 16.38 -1.15
N GLY A 124 6.74 16.01 -2.36
CA GLY A 124 6.26 16.94 -3.38
C GLY A 124 5.00 17.69 -2.95
N GLU A 125 4.06 17.02 -2.29
CA GLU A 125 2.87 17.64 -1.71
C GLU A 125 3.21 18.61 -0.57
N HIS A 126 4.26 18.35 0.20
CA HIS A 126 4.73 19.27 1.25
C HIS A 126 5.38 20.53 0.68
N VAL A 127 6.21 20.40 -0.37
CA VAL A 127 6.97 21.55 -0.91
C VAL A 127 6.23 22.33 -2.01
N LYS A 128 5.08 21.83 -2.50
CA LYS A 128 4.33 22.50 -3.59
C LYS A 128 3.90 23.93 -3.27
N GLU A 129 3.77 24.26 -1.98
CA GLU A 129 3.42 25.61 -1.52
C GLU A 129 4.53 26.63 -1.83
N TYR A 130 5.78 26.19 -1.87
CA TYR A 130 6.95 27.01 -2.17
C TYR A 130 7.42 26.85 -3.62
N ASN A 131 7.09 25.74 -4.25
CA ASN A 131 7.40 25.46 -5.64
C ASN A 131 6.21 24.77 -6.32
N HIS A 132 5.42 25.54 -7.06
CA HIS A 132 4.19 25.06 -7.71
C HIS A 132 4.45 23.87 -8.68
N SER A 133 5.64 23.74 -9.26
CA SER A 133 5.96 22.60 -10.14
C SER A 133 6.24 21.31 -9.38
N ALA A 134 6.58 21.38 -8.08
CA ALA A 134 7.04 20.25 -7.31
C ALA A 134 5.96 19.16 -7.14
N GLY A 135 4.69 19.54 -7.03
CA GLY A 135 3.57 18.59 -6.94
C GLY A 135 3.42 17.74 -8.21
N TRP A 136 3.62 18.32 -9.39
CA TRP A 136 3.56 17.56 -10.65
C TRP A 136 4.85 16.76 -10.89
N GLN A 137 6.02 17.35 -10.62
CA GLN A 137 7.32 16.70 -10.80
C GLN A 137 7.48 15.46 -9.91
N SER A 138 7.07 15.55 -8.64
CA SER A 138 7.06 14.43 -7.71
C SER A 138 6.17 13.29 -8.18
N LYS A 139 4.94 13.57 -8.61
CA LYS A 139 4.02 12.54 -9.16
C LYS A 139 4.60 11.86 -10.38
N HIS A 140 5.24 12.62 -11.28
CA HIS A 140 5.90 12.06 -12.45
C HIS A 140 7.08 11.16 -12.07
N PHE A 141 7.92 11.58 -11.13
CA PHE A 141 9.06 10.79 -10.66
C PHE A 141 8.60 9.52 -9.90
N ALA A 142 7.60 9.64 -9.03
CA ALA A 142 6.98 8.51 -8.34
C ALA A 142 6.43 7.46 -9.32
N ALA A 143 5.82 7.89 -10.44
CA ALA A 143 5.38 6.99 -11.50
C ALA A 143 6.54 6.27 -12.21
N GLN A 144 7.73 6.86 -12.28
CA GLN A 144 8.93 6.20 -12.81
C GLN A 144 9.45 5.14 -11.82
N LEU A 145 9.50 5.47 -10.53
CA LEU A 145 9.92 4.53 -9.48
C LEU A 145 9.05 3.26 -9.49
N ARG A 146 7.72 3.40 -9.62
CA ARG A 146 6.78 2.25 -9.73
C ARG A 146 7.03 1.35 -10.95
N LYS A 147 7.67 1.87 -12.00
CA LYS A 147 8.04 1.12 -13.20
C LYS A 147 9.45 0.49 -13.11
N GLY A 148 10.11 0.59 -11.96
CA GLY A 148 11.49 0.15 -11.78
C GLY A 148 12.53 1.14 -12.29
N GLY A 149 12.19 2.42 -12.47
CA GLY A 149 13.17 3.46 -12.76
C GLY A 149 14.18 3.61 -11.61
N GLU A 150 15.43 3.89 -11.95
CA GLU A 150 16.48 4.21 -10.97
C GLU A 150 16.15 5.51 -10.24
N ALA A 151 16.49 5.55 -8.94
CA ALA A 151 16.30 6.71 -8.08
C ALA A 151 17.51 7.65 -8.12
#